data_AF-A0AA39HAA4-F1
#
_entry.id   AF-A0AA39HAA4-F1
#
_cell.length_a   1.000
_cell.length_b   1.000
_cell.length_c   1.000
_cell.angle_alpha   90.00
_cell.angle_beta   90.00
_cell.angle_gamma   90.00
#
_symmetry.space_group_name_H-M   'P 1'
#
loop_
_entity.id
_entity.type
_entity.pdbx_description
1 polymer ?
#
loop_
_entity_poly.entity_id
_entity_poly.type
_entity_poly.pdbx_seq_one_letter_code
_entity_poly.pdbx_strand_id
1 'polypeptide(L)'
;MASMHSAFALLVVLFAFVYALPTPSIPLKGAALLKQTKEKVGGLTGLSPDHYEKIADFINANKDRIGAKIKAVHEKKKEEFLKKKEEDKKKRKVKDVPVKPFTKKPKGRPSIADINGALGLDEALWDGDQDLTIDQLKDVYGLIDTTPSLRRKRQTKVDSAYPADTWTQGVPYMFDSSLTTDHINAIKAAIAFWQGNTCVKFTQVTSPSNSAVSPVIRFYVGSGCFSSIGRLTSGVTTQDISLGSGCQYTDIAAHEIGHALGMFHGQVRYDRDNWVWLDTANIIPAKMYNFQIVDSSVNNNYGMRYDTRSIMHYEANAFAVNTSSPTIYANDFLAQLAIGGSRIPTFTDVTLINYLYKCYDRCSTSSITCQNGGQRNPNSCSVCQCPSGFGGSDCSAREPSSNVATTCGSTLTATSNWQDLTVTKTVGNGQYAETQNASKCTWWIKAPAGQKVEFYLQRVGYDGADDAQCAEECHWGGVDVKWDSDKKPEGYRFCCPDQYYWSQVSNNELLVVQAFTYYYYTDFTLTYRAVLQ
;
A
#
# COMPACT_ATOMS: atom_id res chain seq x y z
N MET A 1 -14.34 43.18 -83.66
CA MET A 1 -15.76 43.22 -83.22
C MET A 1 -15.96 42.10 -82.21
N ALA A 2 -16.99 42.19 -81.35
CA ALA A 2 -17.18 41.39 -80.12
C ALA A 2 -16.06 41.61 -79.06
N SER A 3 -16.26 42.34 -77.95
CA SER A 3 -17.14 42.12 -76.78
C SER A 3 -16.65 40.95 -75.90
N MET A 4 -15.86 41.19 -74.85
CA MET A 4 -16.32 41.58 -73.50
C MET A 4 -17.54 40.76 -73.00
N HIS A 5 -17.32 39.81 -72.08
CA HIS A 5 -17.76 39.91 -70.67
C HIS A 5 -17.25 38.73 -69.82
N SER A 6 -17.44 38.83 -68.50
CA SER A 6 -17.42 37.74 -67.51
C SER A 6 -16.09 36.98 -67.29
N ALA A 7 -15.19 37.62 -66.53
CA ALA A 7 -14.31 36.87 -65.63
C ALA A 7 -14.97 36.72 -64.26
N PHE A 8 -15.30 35.50 -63.84
CA PHE A 8 -15.39 35.05 -62.44
C PHE A 8 -15.55 33.52 -62.40
N ALA A 9 -15.27 32.88 -61.26
CA ALA A 9 -15.47 31.46 -60.98
C ALA A 9 -14.64 30.43 -61.80
N LEU A 10 -13.33 30.32 -61.51
CA LEU A 10 -12.63 29.03 -61.58
C LEU A 10 -11.45 28.95 -60.59
N LEU A 11 -11.74 28.72 -59.29
CA LEU A 11 -10.70 28.52 -58.27
C LEU A 11 -11.07 27.51 -57.15
N VAL A 12 -11.94 26.53 -57.44
CA VAL A 12 -12.29 25.46 -56.50
C VAL A 12 -12.50 24.12 -57.23
N VAL A 13 -11.41 23.39 -57.56
CA VAL A 13 -11.29 21.92 -57.53
C VAL A 13 -9.79 21.57 -57.62
N LEU A 14 -9.05 21.52 -56.49
CA LEU A 14 -7.75 20.83 -56.36
C LEU A 14 -7.16 20.92 -54.94
N PHE A 15 -7.90 20.52 -53.89
CA PHE A 15 -7.33 20.09 -52.59
C PHE A 15 -8.40 19.40 -51.73
N ALA A 16 -8.59 18.10 -51.97
CA ALA A 16 -9.33 17.17 -51.10
C ALA A 16 -8.64 15.81 -51.19
N PHE A 17 -8.72 14.99 -50.12
CA PHE A 17 -7.97 13.74 -49.98
C PHE A 17 -6.43 13.87 -49.93
N VAL A 18 -5.94 14.70 -49.01
CA VAL A 18 -4.77 14.30 -48.22
C VAL A 18 -5.30 13.63 -46.95
N TYR A 19 -4.74 12.48 -46.57
CA TYR A 19 -5.12 11.81 -45.33
C TYR A 19 -4.79 12.71 -44.13
N ALA A 20 -5.80 13.02 -43.33
CA ALA A 20 -5.61 13.58 -42.00
C ALA A 20 -5.05 12.49 -41.07
N LEU A 21 -3.75 12.24 -41.17
CA LEU A 21 -3.02 11.53 -40.11
C LEU A 21 -3.25 12.30 -38.80
N PRO A 22 -3.63 11.62 -37.70
CA PRO A 22 -3.83 12.31 -36.44
C PRO A 22 -2.52 12.97 -36.02
N THR A 23 -2.56 14.29 -35.80
CA THR A 23 -1.45 15.01 -35.17
C THR A 23 -1.09 14.29 -33.86
N PRO A 24 0.19 14.03 -33.55
CA PRO A 24 0.56 13.43 -32.29
C PRO A 24 0.06 14.34 -31.16
N SER A 25 -0.97 13.89 -30.45
CA SER A 25 -1.62 14.68 -29.41
C SER A 25 -0.62 14.96 -28.32
N ILE A 26 -0.30 16.25 -28.10
CA ILE A 26 0.50 16.68 -26.96
C ILE A 26 -0.18 16.10 -25.71
N PRO A 27 0.54 15.34 -24.85
CA PRO A 27 -0.06 14.76 -23.66
C PRO A 27 -0.74 15.84 -22.82
N LEU A 28 -2.01 15.61 -22.48
CA LEU A 28 -2.70 16.49 -21.54
C LEU A 28 -2.01 16.38 -20.18
N LYS A 29 -1.75 17.52 -19.54
CA LYS A 29 -1.32 17.58 -18.14
C LYS A 29 -2.37 16.92 -17.23
N GLY A 30 -1.96 16.42 -16.06
CA GLY A 30 -2.80 15.57 -15.21
C GLY A 30 -4.21 16.09 -14.97
N ALA A 31 -4.33 17.36 -14.58
CA ALA A 31 -5.63 18.02 -14.36
C ALA A 31 -6.53 18.01 -15.60
N ALA A 32 -5.98 18.27 -16.79
CA ALA A 32 -6.72 18.28 -18.05
C ALA A 32 -7.08 16.87 -18.53
N LEU A 33 -6.25 15.87 -18.22
CA LEU A 33 -6.55 14.46 -18.48
C LEU A 33 -7.70 13.96 -17.57
N LEU A 34 -7.65 14.27 -16.26
CA LEU A 34 -8.72 13.94 -15.31
C LEU A 34 -10.04 14.61 -15.69
N LYS A 35 -10.00 15.91 -16.05
CA LYS A 35 -11.14 16.68 -16.55
C LYS A 35 -11.76 16.04 -17.79
N GLN A 36 -10.97 15.80 -18.83
CA GLN A 36 -11.45 15.12 -20.05
C GLN A 36 -12.01 13.72 -19.76
N THR A 37 -11.41 12.97 -18.85
CA THR A 37 -11.90 11.64 -18.46
C THR A 37 -13.26 11.73 -17.75
N LYS A 38 -13.45 12.65 -16.79
CA LYS A 38 -14.77 12.85 -16.14
C LYS A 38 -15.85 13.36 -17.11
N GLU A 39 -15.49 14.24 -18.05
CA GLU A 39 -16.39 14.71 -19.12
C GLU A 39 -16.83 13.54 -20.01
N LYS A 40 -15.91 12.65 -20.40
CA LYS A 40 -16.19 11.45 -21.21
C LYS A 40 -17.08 10.42 -20.51
N VAL A 41 -16.98 10.25 -19.18
CA VAL A 41 -17.78 9.27 -18.41
C VAL A 41 -19.07 9.83 -17.80
N GLY A 42 -19.58 10.94 -18.34
CA GLY A 42 -20.94 11.42 -18.08
C GLY A 42 -21.09 12.61 -17.12
N GLY A 43 -19.99 13.23 -16.66
CA GLY A 43 -19.96 14.61 -16.14
C GLY A 43 -20.74 14.98 -14.86
N LEU A 44 -21.64 14.13 -14.35
CA LEU A 44 -22.55 14.41 -13.22
C LEU A 44 -22.31 13.52 -11.99
N THR A 45 -21.07 13.05 -11.82
CA THR A 45 -20.68 12.06 -10.80
C THR A 45 -19.38 12.48 -10.13
N GLY A 46 -19.30 12.36 -8.80
CA GLY A 46 -18.17 12.83 -8.01
C GLY A 46 -17.95 14.35 -8.06
N LEU A 47 -16.73 14.77 -7.72
CA LEU A 47 -16.30 16.17 -7.71
C LEU A 47 -16.25 16.73 -9.15
N SER A 48 -16.69 17.99 -9.32
CA SER A 48 -16.76 18.71 -10.61
C SER A 48 -15.45 18.68 -11.40
N PRO A 49 -15.44 18.66 -12.75
CA PRO A 49 -14.19 18.67 -13.52
C PRO A 49 -13.28 19.88 -13.26
N ASP A 50 -13.87 21.05 -12.93
CA ASP A 50 -13.14 22.28 -12.57
C ASP A 50 -12.53 22.22 -11.15
N HIS A 51 -12.70 21.10 -10.43
CA HIS A 51 -12.03 20.84 -9.16
C HIS A 51 -10.54 20.57 -9.37
N TYR A 52 -10.17 19.78 -10.39
CA TYR A 52 -8.78 19.39 -10.64
C TYR A 52 -7.87 20.57 -10.99
N GLU A 53 -8.40 21.58 -11.68
CA GLU A 53 -7.69 22.85 -11.94
C GLU A 53 -7.38 23.57 -10.62
N LYS A 54 -8.35 23.62 -9.68
CA LYS A 54 -8.18 24.24 -8.36
C LYS A 54 -7.22 23.46 -7.46
N ILE A 55 -7.22 22.12 -7.52
CA ILE A 55 -6.19 21.31 -6.84
C ILE A 55 -4.81 21.64 -7.42
N ALA A 56 -4.67 21.59 -8.74
CA ALA A 56 -3.39 21.82 -9.42
C ALA A 56 -2.85 23.23 -9.14
N ASP A 57 -3.68 24.27 -9.16
CA ASP A 57 -3.29 25.64 -8.79
C ASP A 57 -2.86 25.71 -7.31
N PHE A 58 -3.61 25.09 -6.39
CA PHE A 58 -3.26 25.04 -4.98
C PHE A 58 -1.91 24.34 -4.75
N ILE A 59 -1.68 23.19 -5.39
CA ILE A 59 -0.42 22.44 -5.33
C ILE A 59 0.71 23.29 -5.92
N ASN A 60 0.53 23.88 -7.10
CA ASN A 60 1.53 24.73 -7.74
C ASN A 60 1.90 25.96 -6.89
N ALA A 61 0.94 26.57 -6.20
CA ALA A 61 1.18 27.71 -5.31
C ALA A 61 1.92 27.34 -4.00
N ASN A 62 1.95 26.06 -3.60
CA ASN A 62 2.49 25.62 -2.31
C ASN A 62 3.70 24.67 -2.40
N LYS A 63 3.86 23.92 -3.49
CA LYS A 63 4.81 22.81 -3.61
C LYS A 63 6.25 23.16 -3.26
N ASP A 64 6.75 24.33 -3.66
CA ASP A 64 8.14 24.73 -3.42
C ASP A 64 8.39 25.07 -1.95
N ARG A 65 7.41 25.71 -1.29
CA ARG A 65 7.40 25.97 0.16
C ARG A 65 7.37 24.67 0.98
N ILE A 66 6.59 23.69 0.51
CA ILE A 66 6.48 22.35 1.12
C ILE A 66 7.79 21.57 0.93
N GLY A 67 8.31 21.51 -0.30
CA GLY A 67 9.57 20.83 -0.62
C GLY A 67 10.75 21.40 0.17
N ALA A 68 10.87 22.73 0.27
CA ALA A 68 11.89 23.38 1.10
C ALA A 68 11.80 22.97 2.58
N LYS A 69 10.58 22.85 3.15
CA LYS A 69 10.35 22.37 4.52
C LYS A 69 10.79 20.91 4.69
N ILE A 70 10.42 20.03 3.76
CA ILE A 70 10.77 18.58 3.80
C ILE A 70 12.28 18.41 3.69
N LYS A 71 12.91 19.08 2.71
CA LYS A 71 14.37 19.09 2.50
C LYS A 71 15.11 19.54 3.77
N ALA A 72 14.74 20.68 4.35
CA ALA A 72 15.38 21.22 5.56
C ALA A 72 15.24 20.33 6.82
N VAL A 73 14.28 19.39 6.85
CA VAL A 73 14.17 18.36 7.90
C VAL A 73 15.08 17.17 7.58
N HIS A 74 15.02 16.62 6.37
CA HIS A 74 15.74 15.40 6.02
C HIS A 74 17.24 15.60 5.76
N GLU A 75 17.68 16.80 5.37
CA GLU A 75 19.10 17.17 5.37
C GLU A 75 19.70 17.08 6.78
N LYS A 76 19.00 17.60 7.81
CA LYS A 76 19.45 17.54 9.22
C LYS A 76 19.48 16.12 9.77
N LYS A 77 18.55 15.26 9.32
CA LYS A 77 18.48 13.84 9.71
C LYS A 77 19.43 12.93 8.94
N LYS A 78 20.10 13.44 7.90
CA LYS A 78 21.00 12.63 7.05
C LYS A 78 22.18 12.05 7.83
N GLU A 79 22.81 12.85 8.69
CA GLU A 79 23.93 12.39 9.52
C GLU A 79 23.50 11.38 10.59
N GLU A 80 22.32 11.59 11.20
CA GLU A 80 21.71 10.65 12.16
C GLU A 80 21.43 9.30 11.50
N PHE A 81 20.79 9.29 10.33
CA PHE A 81 20.51 8.08 9.54
C PHE A 81 21.79 7.35 9.13
N LEU A 82 22.78 8.07 8.58
CA LEU A 82 24.06 7.49 8.17
C LEU A 82 24.85 6.92 9.35
N LYS A 83 24.87 7.62 10.49
CA LYS A 83 25.49 7.12 11.73
C LYS A 83 24.80 5.84 12.19
N LYS A 84 23.46 5.84 12.29
CA LYS A 84 22.69 4.66 12.71
C LYS A 84 22.99 3.47 11.81
N LYS A 85 22.95 3.66 10.49
CA LYS A 85 23.26 2.61 9.50
C LYS A 85 24.62 1.95 9.73
N GLU A 86 25.65 2.74 10.05
CA GLU A 86 27.00 2.21 10.30
C GLU A 86 27.17 1.60 11.71
N GLU A 87 26.36 1.99 12.70
CA GLU A 87 26.25 1.30 14.00
C GLU A 87 25.55 -0.06 13.85
N ASP A 88 24.44 -0.09 13.12
CA ASP A 88 23.62 -1.26 12.85
C ASP A 88 24.36 -2.30 11.96
N LYS A 89 25.18 -1.85 10.99
CA LYS A 89 26.14 -2.71 10.26
C LYS A 89 27.07 -3.46 11.21
N LYS A 90 27.73 -2.74 12.12
CA LYS A 90 28.70 -3.30 13.08
C LYS A 90 28.02 -4.29 14.02
N LYS A 91 26.85 -3.93 14.55
CA LYS A 91 26.02 -4.78 15.42
C LYS A 91 25.65 -6.11 14.77
N ARG A 92 25.28 -6.10 13.49
CA ARG A 92 24.89 -7.29 12.70
C ARG A 92 26.07 -8.01 12.02
N LYS A 93 27.30 -7.48 12.15
CA LYS A 93 28.55 -8.00 11.58
C LYS A 93 28.56 -8.09 10.04
N VAL A 94 27.84 -7.18 9.38
CA VAL A 94 27.70 -7.16 7.91
C VAL A 94 28.68 -6.16 7.27
N LYS A 95 29.18 -6.46 6.07
CA LYS A 95 30.15 -5.59 5.36
C LYS A 95 29.45 -4.39 4.75
N ASP A 96 28.63 -4.64 3.72
CA ASP A 96 27.79 -3.64 3.10
C ASP A 96 26.35 -4.08 3.04
N VAL A 97 25.48 -3.09 3.15
CA VAL A 97 24.05 -3.23 2.98
C VAL A 97 23.73 -2.71 1.58
N PRO A 98 23.14 -3.52 0.67
CA PRO A 98 22.59 -2.99 -0.56
C PRO A 98 21.35 -2.18 -0.19
N VAL A 99 21.47 -0.86 -0.32
CA VAL A 99 20.37 0.07 -0.12
C VAL A 99 19.95 0.63 -1.48
N LYS A 100 19.70 -0.31 -2.41
CA LYS A 100 19.18 -0.10 -3.76
C LYS A 100 17.84 -0.84 -3.87
N PRO A 101 16.86 -0.34 -4.63
CA PRO A 101 15.79 -1.19 -5.17
C PRO A 101 16.46 -2.21 -6.09
N PHE A 102 16.14 -3.49 -5.95
CA PHE A 102 16.74 -4.50 -6.81
C PHE A 102 16.19 -4.36 -8.23
N THR A 103 17.07 -4.30 -9.22
CA THR A 103 16.77 -3.92 -10.61
C THR A 103 15.93 -4.95 -11.40
N LYS A 104 15.28 -5.89 -10.71
CA LYS A 104 14.32 -6.86 -11.22
C LYS A 104 12.89 -6.43 -10.81
N LYS A 105 12.38 -5.30 -11.34
CA LYS A 105 10.93 -4.98 -11.33
C LYS A 105 10.17 -6.21 -11.89
N PRO A 106 9.05 -6.65 -11.29
CA PRO A 106 8.20 -7.70 -11.87
C PRO A 106 7.75 -7.32 -13.28
N LYS A 107 8.02 -8.18 -14.28
CA LYS A 107 7.74 -7.85 -15.68
C LYS A 107 6.23 -7.64 -15.91
N GLY A 108 5.86 -6.43 -16.29
CA GLY A 108 4.49 -6.09 -16.68
C GLY A 108 3.57 -5.64 -15.55
N ARG A 109 4.09 -5.39 -14.34
CA ARG A 109 3.28 -4.95 -13.19
C ARG A 109 3.85 -3.66 -12.55
N PRO A 110 3.52 -2.47 -13.11
CA PRO A 110 3.93 -1.18 -12.55
C PRO A 110 3.17 -0.87 -11.25
N SER A 111 3.74 0.01 -10.41
CA SER A 111 3.09 0.51 -9.20
C SER A 111 2.00 1.57 -9.52
N ILE A 112 1.19 1.95 -8.54
CA ILE A 112 0.25 3.08 -8.67
C ILE A 112 1.01 4.39 -8.98
N ALA A 113 2.17 4.59 -8.35
CA ALA A 113 3.03 5.76 -8.60
C ALA A 113 3.66 5.75 -10.01
N ASP A 114 4.10 4.59 -10.52
CA ASP A 114 4.55 4.42 -11.91
C ASP A 114 3.41 4.77 -12.89
N ILE A 115 2.20 4.22 -12.67
CA ILE A 115 1.02 4.41 -13.54
C ILE A 115 0.59 5.88 -13.56
N ASN A 116 0.36 6.47 -12.38
CA ASN A 116 -0.17 7.83 -12.26
C ASN A 116 0.88 8.88 -12.63
N GLY A 117 2.15 8.65 -12.28
CA GLY A 117 3.27 9.52 -12.65
C GLY A 117 3.54 9.54 -14.15
N ALA A 118 3.44 8.40 -14.83
CA ALA A 118 3.54 8.33 -16.31
C ALA A 118 2.40 9.07 -17.03
N LEU A 119 1.24 9.20 -16.37
CA LEU A 119 0.08 9.98 -16.83
C LEU A 119 0.07 11.42 -16.29
N GLY A 120 1.03 11.81 -15.45
CA GLY A 120 1.13 13.12 -14.80
C GLY A 120 -0.01 13.48 -13.85
N LEU A 121 -0.83 12.50 -13.43
CA LEU A 121 -2.05 12.72 -12.63
C LEU A 121 -1.74 13.26 -11.24
N ASP A 122 -0.57 12.93 -10.71
CA ASP A 122 -0.02 13.41 -9.45
C ASP A 122 0.17 14.95 -9.41
N GLU A 123 0.09 15.66 -10.54
CA GLU A 123 -0.05 17.14 -10.56
C GLU A 123 -1.40 17.64 -9.98
N ALA A 124 -2.42 16.78 -9.92
CA ALA A 124 -3.79 17.12 -9.52
C ALA A 124 -4.44 16.09 -8.56
N LEU A 125 -3.78 14.96 -8.29
CA LEU A 125 -4.09 14.03 -7.21
C LEU A 125 -3.09 14.24 -6.08
N TRP A 126 -3.58 14.34 -4.84
CA TRP A 126 -2.69 14.51 -3.69
C TRP A 126 -1.99 13.19 -3.38
N ASP A 127 -0.68 13.25 -3.07
CA ASP A 127 0.12 12.06 -2.74
C ASP A 127 -0.05 10.94 -3.80
N GLY A 128 -0.10 11.33 -5.08
CA GLY A 128 -0.09 10.44 -6.25
C GLY A 128 -1.46 9.96 -6.75
N ASP A 129 -2.40 9.68 -5.83
CA ASP A 129 -3.60 8.85 -6.08
C ASP A 129 -4.87 9.30 -5.31
N GLN A 130 -4.82 10.41 -4.55
CA GLN A 130 -5.93 10.82 -3.69
C GLN A 130 -6.70 12.02 -4.27
N ASP A 131 -7.93 11.79 -4.73
CA ASP A 131 -8.87 12.83 -5.20
C ASP A 131 -9.52 13.52 -3.98
N LEU A 132 -8.75 14.39 -3.33
CA LEU A 132 -9.15 15.16 -2.15
C LEU A 132 -10.01 16.38 -2.51
N THR A 133 -10.98 16.71 -1.65
CA THR A 133 -11.66 18.02 -1.72
C THR A 133 -10.73 19.17 -1.38
N ILE A 134 -11.09 20.40 -1.77
CA ILE A 134 -10.32 21.61 -1.45
C ILE A 134 -10.20 21.81 0.08
N ASP A 135 -11.21 21.40 0.86
CA ASP A 135 -11.15 21.51 2.32
C ASP A 135 -10.27 20.44 2.95
N GLN A 136 -10.31 19.18 2.45
CA GLN A 136 -9.35 18.15 2.82
C GLN A 136 -7.89 18.58 2.53
N LEU A 137 -7.65 19.28 1.42
CA LEU A 137 -6.34 19.84 1.10
C LEU A 137 -5.92 20.92 2.10
N LYS A 138 -6.81 21.87 2.45
CA LYS A 138 -6.50 22.88 3.47
C LYS A 138 -6.18 22.24 4.82
N ASP A 139 -6.91 21.21 5.22
CA ASP A 139 -6.67 20.44 6.45
C ASP A 139 -5.29 19.77 6.43
N VAL A 140 -5.00 18.97 5.40
CA VAL A 140 -3.73 18.24 5.22
C VAL A 140 -2.52 19.19 5.22
N TYR A 141 -2.67 20.39 4.64
CA TYR A 141 -1.61 21.40 4.59
C TYR A 141 -1.63 22.42 5.75
N GLY A 142 -2.55 22.29 6.71
CA GLY A 142 -2.63 23.14 7.90
C GLY A 142 -2.95 24.61 7.59
N LEU A 143 -3.81 24.87 6.60
CA LEU A 143 -4.19 26.21 6.13
C LEU A 143 -5.60 26.66 6.56
N ILE A 144 -6.28 25.93 7.45
CA ILE A 144 -7.55 26.36 8.04
C ILE A 144 -7.28 27.16 9.32
N ASP A 145 -7.65 28.44 9.31
CA ASP A 145 -7.49 29.38 10.42
C ASP A 145 -8.56 29.14 11.52
N THR A 146 -8.41 28.03 12.25
CA THR A 146 -9.29 27.67 13.36
C THR A 146 -8.53 27.51 14.68
N THR A 147 -9.13 28.00 15.76
CA THR A 147 -8.51 28.04 17.10
C THR A 147 -8.08 26.66 17.61
N PRO A 148 -6.93 26.52 18.30
CA PRO A 148 -6.37 25.21 18.65
C PRO A 148 -7.25 24.41 19.62
N SER A 149 -7.96 23.39 19.12
CA SER A 149 -8.72 22.45 19.96
C SER A 149 -7.87 21.24 20.36
N LEU A 150 -7.85 20.92 21.65
CA LEU A 150 -6.95 19.91 22.23
C LEU A 150 -7.47 18.47 22.03
N ARG A 151 -7.06 17.80 20.94
CA ARG A 151 -7.06 16.31 20.78
C ARG A 151 -5.82 15.84 19.97
N ARG A 152 -5.63 14.51 19.79
CA ARG A 152 -4.35 13.82 19.48
C ARG A 152 -4.54 12.74 18.40
N LYS A 153 -3.61 12.19 17.60
CA LYS A 153 -2.21 12.41 17.09
C LYS A 153 -1.80 11.10 16.35
N ARG A 154 -2.07 10.90 15.03
CA ARG A 154 -2.54 9.57 14.52
C ARG A 154 -2.45 9.44 12.90
N GLN A 155 -2.77 8.32 12.14
CA GLN A 155 -2.91 8.03 10.63
C GLN A 155 -4.28 8.10 9.83
N THR A 156 -5.28 7.18 9.89
CA THR A 156 -6.58 7.23 9.13
C THR A 156 -7.43 8.51 9.27
N LYS A 157 -8.17 8.98 8.26
CA LYS A 157 -8.97 10.23 8.35
C LYS A 157 -9.92 10.27 9.56
N VAL A 158 -9.71 11.25 10.44
CA VAL A 158 -10.59 11.65 11.56
C VAL A 158 -10.42 13.16 11.74
N ASP A 159 -11.18 13.93 10.97
CA ASP A 159 -11.20 15.41 10.97
C ASP A 159 -12.46 15.94 11.69
N SER A 160 -12.84 17.20 11.44
CA SER A 160 -14.09 17.79 11.95
C SER A 160 -15.38 17.22 11.34
N ALA A 161 -15.31 16.44 10.26
CA ALA A 161 -16.46 15.76 9.66
C ALA A 161 -16.72 14.38 10.27
N TYR A 162 -15.77 13.80 11.02
CA TYR A 162 -15.93 12.49 11.64
C TYR A 162 -17.06 12.46 12.69
N PRO A 163 -17.98 11.47 12.65
CA PRO A 163 -17.99 10.26 11.82
C PRO A 163 -18.86 10.33 10.56
N ALA A 164 -19.40 11.50 10.19
CA ALA A 164 -20.35 11.62 9.07
C ALA A 164 -19.72 11.28 7.70
N ASP A 165 -18.42 11.56 7.57
CA ASP A 165 -17.53 11.20 6.45
C ASP A 165 -17.12 9.72 6.41
N THR A 166 -17.68 8.87 7.27
CA THR A 166 -17.48 7.42 7.23
C THR A 166 -18.74 6.71 6.75
N TRP A 167 -18.54 5.54 6.13
CA TRP A 167 -19.59 4.66 5.59
C TRP A 167 -20.37 3.90 6.68
N THR A 168 -20.89 4.62 7.69
CA THR A 168 -21.57 4.07 8.88
C THR A 168 -22.77 3.19 8.59
N GLN A 169 -23.46 3.43 7.46
CA GLN A 169 -24.64 2.68 7.01
C GLN A 169 -24.30 1.57 6.00
N GLY A 170 -23.01 1.29 5.78
CA GLY A 170 -22.50 0.43 4.71
C GLY A 170 -22.10 1.21 3.46
N VAL A 171 -21.50 0.49 2.51
CA VAL A 171 -20.94 1.02 1.26
C VAL A 171 -21.77 0.51 0.08
N PRO A 172 -22.75 1.28 -0.42
CA PRO A 172 -23.38 0.96 -1.69
C PRO A 172 -22.36 1.14 -2.83
N TYR A 173 -22.30 0.21 -3.77
CA TYR A 173 -21.39 0.28 -4.91
C TYR A 173 -22.01 -0.22 -6.21
N MET A 174 -21.46 0.20 -7.34
CA MET A 174 -21.85 -0.25 -8.69
C MET A 174 -20.63 -0.41 -9.60
N PHE A 175 -20.82 -1.19 -10.66
CA PHE A 175 -19.84 -1.36 -11.73
C PHE A 175 -20.25 -0.51 -12.94
N ASP A 176 -19.33 0.33 -13.42
CA ASP A 176 -19.47 1.00 -14.71
C ASP A 176 -19.26 0.00 -15.88
N SER A 177 -19.93 0.22 -17.01
CA SER A 177 -19.83 -0.62 -18.20
C SER A 177 -18.44 -0.68 -18.85
N SER A 178 -17.53 0.22 -18.47
CA SER A 178 -16.12 0.22 -18.91
C SER A 178 -15.27 -0.92 -18.31
N LEU A 179 -15.69 -1.52 -17.19
CA LEU A 179 -14.88 -2.52 -16.47
C LEU A 179 -14.82 -3.87 -17.20
N THR A 180 -13.60 -4.40 -17.36
CA THR A 180 -13.42 -5.79 -17.84
C THR A 180 -13.68 -6.81 -16.73
N THR A 181 -13.83 -8.08 -17.10
CA THR A 181 -13.93 -9.22 -16.19
C THR A 181 -12.83 -9.24 -15.12
N ASP A 182 -11.59 -8.88 -15.47
CA ASP A 182 -10.46 -8.88 -14.55
C ASP A 182 -10.59 -7.79 -13.48
N HIS A 183 -11.00 -6.59 -13.87
CA HIS A 183 -11.30 -5.51 -12.92
C HIS A 183 -12.43 -5.93 -11.97
N ILE A 184 -13.53 -6.50 -12.51
CA ILE A 184 -14.67 -6.98 -11.71
C ILE A 184 -14.24 -8.07 -10.72
N ASN A 185 -13.36 -8.98 -11.13
CA ASN A 185 -12.80 -10.02 -10.25
C ASN A 185 -11.89 -9.43 -9.16
N ALA A 186 -11.01 -8.50 -9.51
CA ALA A 186 -10.14 -7.79 -8.58
C ALA A 186 -10.93 -7.00 -7.52
N ILE A 187 -11.93 -6.22 -7.95
CA ILE A 187 -12.82 -5.46 -7.05
C ILE A 187 -13.59 -6.40 -6.14
N LYS A 188 -14.17 -7.49 -6.67
CA LYS A 188 -14.91 -8.47 -5.84
C LYS A 188 -14.01 -9.14 -4.80
N ALA A 189 -12.77 -9.48 -5.15
CA ALA A 189 -11.82 -10.06 -4.20
C ALA A 189 -11.41 -9.05 -3.11
N ALA A 190 -11.15 -7.79 -3.47
CA ALA A 190 -10.85 -6.71 -2.53
C ALA A 190 -12.03 -6.41 -1.59
N ILE A 191 -13.26 -6.33 -2.13
CA ILE A 191 -14.50 -6.18 -1.34
C ILE A 191 -14.70 -7.39 -0.41
N ALA A 192 -14.47 -8.62 -0.88
CA ALA A 192 -14.58 -9.81 -0.04
C ALA A 192 -13.56 -9.80 1.11
N PHE A 193 -12.31 -9.38 0.85
CA PHE A 193 -11.30 -9.19 1.89
C PHE A 193 -11.75 -8.19 2.96
N TRP A 194 -12.15 -6.98 2.55
CA TRP A 194 -12.54 -5.92 3.48
C TRP A 194 -13.81 -6.30 4.27
N GLN A 195 -14.78 -6.97 3.64
CA GLN A 195 -15.99 -7.45 4.34
C GLN A 195 -15.73 -8.63 5.28
N GLY A 196 -14.79 -9.52 4.96
CA GLY A 196 -14.43 -10.65 5.83
C GLY A 196 -13.64 -10.19 7.06
N ASN A 197 -12.77 -9.19 6.88
CA ASN A 197 -11.87 -8.69 7.92
C ASN A 197 -12.39 -7.47 8.71
N THR A 198 -13.51 -6.86 8.30
CA THR A 198 -14.06 -5.69 9.00
C THR A 198 -15.57 -5.76 9.17
N CYS A 199 -16.09 -4.90 10.03
CA CYS A 199 -17.54 -4.75 10.22
C CYS A 199 -18.26 -3.99 9.11
N VAL A 200 -17.51 -3.35 8.20
CA VAL A 200 -18.03 -2.67 7.01
C VAL A 200 -18.63 -3.70 6.06
N LYS A 201 -19.73 -3.34 5.39
CA LYS A 201 -20.44 -4.18 4.41
C LYS A 201 -20.68 -3.38 3.13
N PHE A 202 -20.59 -4.08 2.01
CA PHE A 202 -20.67 -3.53 0.66
C PHE A 202 -21.88 -4.11 -0.05
N THR A 203 -22.73 -3.26 -0.62
CA THR A 203 -23.98 -3.67 -1.26
C THR A 203 -23.98 -3.25 -2.72
N GLN A 204 -24.04 -4.22 -3.64
CA GLN A 204 -24.08 -3.90 -5.06
C GLN A 204 -25.46 -3.34 -5.44
N VAL A 205 -25.50 -2.22 -6.15
CA VAL A 205 -26.69 -1.60 -6.72
C VAL A 205 -26.53 -1.43 -8.24
N THR A 206 -27.65 -1.28 -8.95
CA THR A 206 -27.70 -1.07 -10.40
C THR A 206 -27.54 0.39 -10.82
N SER A 207 -27.90 1.34 -9.96
CA SER A 207 -27.74 2.78 -10.17
C SER A 207 -27.72 3.53 -8.83
N PRO A 208 -27.27 4.80 -8.78
CA PRO A 208 -27.33 5.60 -7.56
C PRO A 208 -28.75 5.73 -6.99
N SER A 209 -29.76 5.88 -7.87
CA SER A 209 -31.19 5.94 -7.51
C SER A 209 -31.78 4.65 -6.94
N ASN A 210 -31.06 3.52 -7.01
CA ASN A 210 -31.48 2.26 -6.37
C ASN A 210 -30.94 2.10 -4.93
N SER A 211 -30.16 3.05 -4.43
CA SER A 211 -29.55 2.98 -3.10
C SER A 211 -30.27 3.84 -2.06
N ALA A 212 -30.46 3.30 -0.86
CA ALA A 212 -30.91 4.07 0.31
C ALA A 212 -29.79 4.90 0.97
N VAL A 213 -28.52 4.60 0.64
CA VAL A 213 -27.32 5.30 1.12
C VAL A 213 -26.69 6.05 -0.06
N SER A 214 -26.22 7.28 0.17
CA SER A 214 -25.62 8.13 -0.85
C SER A 214 -24.32 8.78 -0.32
N PRO A 215 -23.29 9.02 -1.15
CA PRO A 215 -23.17 8.61 -2.55
C PRO A 215 -23.03 7.08 -2.71
N VAL A 216 -23.10 6.61 -3.96
CA VAL A 216 -22.74 5.24 -4.35
C VAL A 216 -21.31 5.19 -4.89
N ILE A 217 -20.50 4.21 -4.50
CA ILE A 217 -19.18 4.02 -5.09
C ILE A 217 -19.32 3.46 -6.51
N ARG A 218 -18.87 4.18 -7.53
CA ARG A 218 -18.76 3.67 -8.90
C ARG A 218 -17.30 3.30 -9.18
N PHE A 219 -17.05 2.01 -9.39
CA PHE A 219 -15.79 1.56 -9.98
C PHE A 219 -15.88 1.71 -11.51
N TYR A 220 -14.85 2.27 -12.14
CA TYR A 220 -14.79 2.48 -13.59
C TYR A 220 -13.35 2.46 -14.12
N VAL A 221 -13.18 2.27 -15.44
CA VAL A 221 -11.85 2.37 -16.08
C VAL A 221 -11.57 3.83 -16.43
N GLY A 222 -10.94 4.54 -15.50
CA GLY A 222 -10.50 5.92 -15.69
C GLY A 222 -9.05 6.04 -16.14
N SER A 223 -8.45 7.20 -15.85
CA SER A 223 -7.03 7.46 -16.07
C SER A 223 -6.27 7.12 -14.78
N GLY A 224 -5.42 6.10 -14.81
CA GLY A 224 -4.67 5.66 -13.63
C GLY A 224 -5.53 5.02 -12.52
N CYS A 225 -4.92 4.83 -11.35
CA CYS A 225 -5.57 4.25 -10.18
C CYS A 225 -5.74 5.37 -9.13
N PHE A 226 -6.96 5.70 -8.74
CA PHE A 226 -7.19 6.77 -7.75
C PHE A 226 -8.56 6.71 -7.07
N SER A 227 -8.65 7.33 -5.89
CA SER A 227 -9.83 7.29 -5.01
C SER A 227 -9.90 8.53 -4.09
N SER A 228 -11.11 8.92 -3.66
CA SER A 228 -11.30 9.97 -2.64
C SER A 228 -11.16 9.40 -1.23
N ILE A 229 -10.54 10.14 -0.31
CA ILE A 229 -10.36 9.70 1.08
C ILE A 229 -11.67 9.82 1.88
N GLY A 230 -12.20 8.67 2.33
CA GLY A 230 -13.45 8.57 3.08
C GLY A 230 -14.70 8.71 2.21
N ARG A 231 -15.85 8.95 2.83
CA ARG A 231 -17.14 9.18 2.16
C ARG A 231 -17.34 10.66 1.87
N LEU A 232 -17.53 11.03 0.61
CA LEU A 232 -17.95 12.38 0.22
C LEU A 232 -19.41 12.62 0.66
N THR A 233 -19.66 13.55 1.58
CA THR A 233 -20.97 13.72 2.24
C THR A 233 -21.89 14.77 1.63
N SER A 234 -21.40 15.58 0.69
CA SER A 234 -22.14 16.72 0.13
C SER A 234 -21.96 16.85 -1.38
N GLY A 235 -22.98 17.38 -2.06
CA GLY A 235 -22.94 17.72 -3.49
C GLY A 235 -22.92 16.54 -4.48
N VAL A 236 -22.79 15.29 -4.03
CA VAL A 236 -22.57 14.12 -4.91
C VAL A 236 -23.54 12.97 -4.64
N THR A 237 -24.01 12.32 -5.71
CA THR A 237 -24.79 11.07 -5.68
C THR A 237 -23.94 9.82 -5.93
N THR A 238 -22.74 10.02 -6.48
CA THR A 238 -21.75 8.99 -6.82
C THR A 238 -20.38 9.46 -6.38
N GLN A 239 -19.56 8.54 -5.87
CA GLN A 239 -18.14 8.73 -5.58
C GLN A 239 -17.37 7.75 -6.47
N ASP A 240 -16.45 8.23 -7.28
CA ASP A 240 -15.75 7.39 -8.25
C ASP A 240 -14.49 6.76 -7.63
N ILE A 241 -14.17 5.54 -8.07
CA ILE A 241 -12.86 4.90 -7.91
C ILE A 241 -12.37 4.53 -9.31
N SER A 242 -11.26 5.13 -9.72
CA SER A 242 -10.63 4.83 -11.01
C SER A 242 -9.76 3.59 -10.87
N LEU A 243 -10.01 2.60 -11.72
CA LEU A 243 -9.09 1.49 -11.96
C LEU A 243 -8.80 1.45 -13.47
N GLY A 244 -7.89 2.32 -13.90
CA GLY A 244 -7.41 2.42 -15.28
C GLY A 244 -6.54 1.23 -15.72
N SER A 245 -5.93 1.36 -16.90
CA SER A 245 -5.02 0.33 -17.44
C SER A 245 -3.80 0.13 -16.52
N GLY A 246 -3.60 -1.11 -16.05
CA GLY A 246 -2.59 -1.47 -15.05
C GLY A 246 -3.16 -1.65 -13.63
N CYS A 247 -4.36 -1.14 -13.36
CA CYS A 247 -5.00 -1.16 -12.04
C CYS A 247 -5.87 -2.40 -11.77
N GLN A 248 -6.01 -3.33 -12.73
CA GLN A 248 -6.94 -4.46 -12.69
C GLN A 248 -6.55 -5.61 -11.72
N TYR A 249 -5.86 -5.30 -10.61
CA TYR A 249 -5.32 -6.27 -9.66
C TYR A 249 -5.94 -6.13 -8.26
N THR A 250 -5.99 -7.24 -7.50
CA THR A 250 -6.66 -7.30 -6.19
C THR A 250 -6.00 -6.42 -5.12
N ASP A 251 -4.68 -6.24 -5.20
CA ASP A 251 -3.92 -5.35 -4.33
C ASP A 251 -4.28 -3.89 -4.58
N ILE A 252 -4.17 -3.43 -5.83
CA ILE A 252 -4.55 -2.05 -6.21
C ILE A 252 -6.03 -1.79 -5.87
N ALA A 253 -6.94 -2.69 -6.23
CA ALA A 253 -8.35 -2.54 -5.87
C ALA A 253 -8.59 -2.52 -4.34
N ALA A 254 -7.79 -3.22 -3.54
CA ALA A 254 -7.89 -3.18 -2.08
C ALA A 254 -7.31 -1.89 -1.48
N HIS A 255 -6.26 -1.33 -2.09
CA HIS A 255 -5.66 -0.03 -1.77
C HIS A 255 -6.64 1.12 -2.01
N GLU A 256 -7.23 1.21 -3.21
CA GLU A 256 -8.21 2.26 -3.56
C GLU A 256 -9.48 2.21 -2.70
N ILE A 257 -9.90 1.01 -2.30
CA ILE A 257 -10.98 0.83 -1.32
C ILE A 257 -10.51 1.26 0.07
N GLY A 258 -9.24 1.04 0.44
CA GLY A 258 -8.63 1.56 1.67
C GLY A 258 -8.75 3.09 1.75
N HIS A 259 -8.43 3.81 0.67
CA HIS A 259 -8.67 5.25 0.55
C HIS A 259 -10.15 5.61 0.74
N ALA A 260 -11.06 4.97 0.02
CA ALA A 260 -12.50 5.23 0.13
C ALA A 260 -13.10 4.91 1.52
N LEU A 261 -12.48 4.00 2.28
CA LEU A 261 -12.81 3.72 3.68
C LEU A 261 -12.16 4.72 4.67
N GLY A 262 -11.21 5.56 4.23
CA GLY A 262 -10.60 6.62 5.03
C GLY A 262 -9.13 6.42 5.39
N MET A 263 -8.38 5.58 4.68
CA MET A 263 -6.93 5.42 4.91
C MET A 263 -6.12 6.42 4.09
N PHE A 264 -5.39 7.31 4.78
CA PHE A 264 -4.19 7.95 4.23
C PHE A 264 -3.02 6.96 4.19
N HIS A 265 -2.06 7.23 3.31
CA HIS A 265 -0.83 6.45 3.20
C HIS A 265 0.01 6.36 4.50
N GLY A 266 0.90 5.37 4.54
CA GLY A 266 1.88 5.14 5.61
C GLY A 266 3.01 6.16 5.61
N GLN A 267 3.60 6.48 4.45
CA GLN A 267 4.75 7.40 4.37
C GLN A 267 4.42 8.84 4.77
N VAL A 268 3.14 9.23 4.83
CA VAL A 268 2.68 10.58 5.23
C VAL A 268 2.25 10.67 6.70
N ARG A 269 2.40 9.59 7.49
CA ARG A 269 2.13 9.60 8.94
C ARG A 269 3.01 10.62 9.68
N TYR A 270 2.45 11.30 10.68
CA TYR A 270 3.21 12.19 11.57
C TYR A 270 4.39 11.51 12.30
N ASP A 271 4.36 10.19 12.49
CA ASP A 271 5.45 9.42 13.11
C ASP A 271 6.44 8.80 12.11
N ARG A 272 6.26 8.98 10.78
CA ARG A 272 7.03 8.29 9.73
C ARG A 272 8.54 8.47 9.83
N ASP A 273 9.00 9.67 10.19
CA ASP A 273 10.42 10.01 10.35
C ASP A 273 11.17 9.17 11.40
N ASN A 274 10.46 8.52 12.33
CA ASN A 274 11.08 7.60 13.29
C ASN A 274 11.41 6.24 12.67
N TRP A 275 10.76 5.91 11.55
CA TRP A 275 10.79 4.60 10.89
C TRP A 275 11.46 4.63 9.51
N VAL A 276 11.41 5.77 8.81
CA VAL A 276 12.06 6.00 7.52
C VAL A 276 12.79 7.35 7.46
N TRP A 277 13.85 7.40 6.65
CA TRP A 277 14.51 8.64 6.19
C TRP A 277 14.24 8.83 4.69
N LEU A 278 14.21 10.08 4.23
CA LEU A 278 13.96 10.43 2.83
C LEU A 278 15.21 11.02 2.18
N ASP A 279 15.69 10.43 1.09
CA ASP A 279 16.76 11.07 0.29
C ASP A 279 16.17 12.12 -0.63
N THR A 280 16.00 13.32 -0.09
CA THR A 280 15.51 14.50 -0.81
C THR A 280 16.42 14.97 -1.94
N ALA A 281 17.61 14.37 -2.14
CA ALA A 281 18.42 14.55 -3.34
C ALA A 281 18.04 13.60 -4.50
N ASN A 282 17.39 12.46 -4.21
CA ASN A 282 16.88 11.52 -5.22
C ASN A 282 15.37 11.69 -5.50
N ILE A 283 14.62 12.46 -4.70
CA ILE A 283 13.21 12.78 -4.97
C ILE A 283 13.14 13.83 -6.11
N ILE A 284 12.26 13.60 -7.10
CA ILE A 284 11.97 14.58 -8.16
C ILE A 284 11.52 15.91 -7.50
N PRO A 285 12.24 17.04 -7.68
CA PRO A 285 11.98 18.26 -6.89
C PRO A 285 10.54 18.76 -6.99
N ALA A 286 9.97 18.71 -8.20
CA ALA A 286 8.60 19.13 -8.46
C ALA A 286 7.52 18.25 -7.78
N LYS A 287 7.87 17.05 -7.29
CA LYS A 287 6.95 16.07 -6.67
C LYS A 287 7.19 15.88 -5.17
N MET A 288 8.10 16.66 -4.57
CA MET A 288 8.50 16.52 -3.16
C MET A 288 7.33 16.73 -2.17
N TYR A 289 6.24 17.39 -2.58
CA TYR A 289 5.06 17.61 -1.76
C TYR A 289 4.23 16.35 -1.44
N ASN A 290 4.36 15.26 -2.22
CA ASN A 290 3.72 13.97 -1.89
C ASN A 290 4.23 13.47 -0.53
N PHE A 291 5.53 13.63 -0.28
CA PHE A 291 6.16 13.30 1.00
C PHE A 291 5.83 14.26 2.16
N GLN A 292 4.85 15.16 2.02
CA GLN A 292 4.38 15.99 3.13
C GLN A 292 3.64 15.12 4.15
N ILE A 293 4.10 15.20 5.40
CA ILE A 293 3.39 14.63 6.54
C ILE A 293 1.99 15.27 6.65
N VAL A 294 0.94 14.47 6.68
CA VAL A 294 -0.40 14.94 7.07
C VAL A 294 -0.35 15.33 8.54
N ASP A 295 -0.93 16.48 8.92
CA ASP A 295 -0.87 16.86 10.32
C ASP A 295 -1.61 15.85 11.22
N SER A 296 -1.02 15.66 12.40
CA SER A 296 -1.52 14.90 13.53
C SER A 296 -2.95 15.25 13.98
N SER A 297 -3.52 16.37 13.51
CA SER A 297 -4.89 16.84 13.74
C SER A 297 -5.98 16.05 13.00
N VAL A 298 -5.73 15.54 11.79
CA VAL A 298 -6.76 14.93 10.90
C VAL A 298 -6.50 13.47 10.53
N ASN A 299 -5.46 12.88 11.13
CA ASN A 299 -4.83 11.60 10.79
C ASN A 299 -5.04 10.67 12.05
N ASN A 300 -5.45 9.39 11.90
CA ASN A 300 -5.89 8.20 12.74
C ASN A 300 -4.99 6.89 13.07
N ASN A 301 -4.07 6.78 14.07
CA ASN A 301 -3.11 5.63 14.26
C ASN A 301 -3.63 4.51 15.17
N TYR A 302 -4.54 4.84 16.08
CA TYR A 302 -4.98 3.97 17.19
C TYR A 302 -3.88 3.31 18.05
N GLY A 303 -2.65 3.85 18.04
CA GLY A 303 -1.50 3.27 18.75
C GLY A 303 -0.80 2.13 18.01
N MET A 304 -1.15 1.90 16.74
CA MET A 304 -0.46 0.93 15.89
C MET A 304 0.93 1.45 15.51
N ARG A 305 1.95 0.63 15.79
CA ARG A 305 3.32 0.83 15.27
C ARG A 305 3.29 0.93 13.74
N TYR A 306 4.21 1.71 13.19
CA TYR A 306 4.39 1.87 11.75
C TYR A 306 4.68 0.52 11.09
N ASP A 307 3.93 0.22 10.04
CA ASP A 307 4.12 -0.98 9.23
C ASP A 307 4.66 -0.55 7.86
N THR A 308 5.95 -0.78 7.63
CA THR A 308 6.59 -0.48 6.33
C THR A 308 5.99 -1.29 5.19
N ARG A 309 5.34 -2.42 5.51
CA ARG A 309 4.69 -3.31 4.56
C ARG A 309 3.18 -3.09 4.47
N SER A 310 2.62 -2.05 5.09
CA SER A 310 1.21 -1.66 4.87
C SER A 310 0.93 -1.59 3.36
N ILE A 311 -0.23 -2.08 2.91
CA ILE A 311 -0.63 -1.93 1.50
C ILE A 311 -0.80 -0.45 1.11
N MET A 312 -1.00 0.42 2.12
CA MET A 312 -1.06 1.87 1.99
C MET A 312 0.33 2.51 2.12
N HIS A 313 1.44 1.79 1.97
CA HIS A 313 2.79 2.37 1.97
C HIS A 313 3.34 2.38 0.55
N TYR A 314 3.91 3.51 0.11
CA TYR A 314 4.66 3.59 -1.15
C TYR A 314 5.79 2.56 -1.26
N GLU A 315 6.09 2.15 -2.49
CA GLU A 315 7.34 1.47 -2.88
C GLU A 315 8.57 2.32 -2.52
N ALA A 316 9.74 1.68 -2.36
CA ALA A 316 10.94 2.34 -1.85
C ALA A 316 11.53 3.44 -2.77
N ASN A 317 11.19 3.42 -4.06
CA ASN A 317 11.68 4.31 -5.12
C ASN A 317 10.60 5.24 -5.72
N ALA A 318 9.45 5.39 -5.05
CA ALA A 318 8.40 6.29 -5.48
C ALA A 318 8.94 7.71 -5.76
N PHE A 319 8.60 8.29 -6.92
CA PHE A 319 9.05 9.61 -7.39
C PHE A 319 10.58 9.82 -7.40
N ALA A 320 11.37 8.76 -7.64
CA ALA A 320 12.81 8.85 -7.79
C ALA A 320 13.26 9.52 -9.11
N VAL A 321 14.31 10.33 -9.05
CA VAL A 321 15.08 10.80 -10.22
C VAL A 321 15.92 9.65 -10.78
N ASN A 322 16.50 8.83 -9.90
CA ASN A 322 17.15 7.57 -10.24
C ASN A 322 16.38 6.41 -9.59
N THR A 323 15.54 5.72 -10.36
CA THR A 323 14.74 4.57 -9.92
C THR A 323 15.58 3.35 -9.50
N SER A 324 16.88 3.33 -9.81
CA SER A 324 17.86 2.36 -9.26
C SER A 324 18.43 2.77 -7.89
N SER A 325 17.78 3.71 -7.20
CA SER A 325 18.08 4.12 -5.81
C SER A 325 16.77 4.49 -5.09
N PRO A 326 16.64 4.24 -3.77
CA PRO A 326 15.41 4.56 -3.06
C PRO A 326 15.23 6.08 -2.90
N THR A 327 13.98 6.51 -2.74
CA THR A 327 13.62 7.79 -2.13
C THR A 327 13.29 7.60 -0.66
N ILE A 328 12.69 6.46 -0.30
CA ILE A 328 12.35 6.07 1.07
C ILE A 328 13.34 5.00 1.58
N TYR A 329 14.06 5.35 2.63
CA TYR A 329 15.02 4.49 3.30
C TYR A 329 14.49 4.00 4.65
N ALA A 330 14.51 2.70 4.90
CA ALA A 330 14.11 2.15 6.19
C ALA A 330 15.17 2.44 7.27
N ASN A 331 14.73 2.95 8.44
CA ASN A 331 15.61 3.14 9.59
C ASN A 331 16.06 1.82 10.23
N ASP A 332 15.40 0.69 9.94
CA ASP A 332 16.00 -0.64 10.02
C ASP A 332 16.09 -1.22 8.62
N PHE A 333 17.32 -1.41 8.14
CA PHE A 333 17.61 -1.83 6.78
C PHE A 333 17.11 -3.25 6.42
N LEU A 334 16.73 -4.09 7.39
CA LEU A 334 16.06 -5.37 7.10
C LEU A 334 14.62 -5.20 6.60
N ALA A 335 14.00 -4.04 6.86
CA ALA A 335 12.67 -3.73 6.32
C ALA A 335 12.71 -3.12 4.91
N GLN A 336 13.89 -2.68 4.43
CA GLN A 336 14.06 -1.91 3.19
C GLN A 336 13.46 -2.58 1.95
N LEU A 337 13.60 -3.90 1.83
CA LEU A 337 13.21 -4.63 0.60
C LEU A 337 11.71 -4.92 0.51
N ALA A 338 10.94 -4.67 1.56
CA ALA A 338 9.50 -4.92 1.59
C ALA A 338 8.70 -3.65 1.96
N ILE A 339 9.31 -2.48 1.88
CA ILE A 339 8.58 -1.21 1.86
C ILE A 339 7.53 -1.27 0.73
N GLY A 340 6.24 -1.12 1.07
CA GLY A 340 5.09 -1.23 0.16
C GLY A 340 4.63 -2.66 -0.21
N GLY A 341 5.47 -3.68 0.00
CA GLY A 341 5.36 -5.00 -0.62
C GLY A 341 4.26 -5.97 -0.14
N SER A 342 3.06 -5.52 0.22
CA SER A 342 1.94 -6.40 0.58
C SER A 342 0.83 -6.44 -0.45
N ARG A 343 0.67 -7.61 -1.10
CA ARG A 343 -0.39 -7.93 -2.08
C ARG A 343 -1.83 -7.99 -1.51
N ILE A 344 -2.00 -7.77 -0.21
CA ILE A 344 -3.29 -7.65 0.52
C ILE A 344 -3.10 -6.67 1.70
N PRO A 345 -4.16 -6.02 2.20
CA PRO A 345 -4.05 -5.20 3.41
C PRO A 345 -3.55 -6.04 4.59
N THR A 346 -2.60 -5.48 5.34
CA THR A 346 -1.95 -6.14 6.47
C THR A 346 -2.90 -6.25 7.68
N PHE A 347 -2.49 -7.01 8.70
CA PHE A 347 -3.18 -6.98 9.99
C PHE A 347 -3.29 -5.56 10.57
N THR A 348 -2.30 -4.69 10.32
CA THR A 348 -2.35 -3.31 10.82
C THR A 348 -3.38 -2.48 10.07
N ASP A 349 -3.43 -2.58 8.73
CA ASP A 349 -4.42 -1.90 7.88
C ASP A 349 -5.86 -2.28 8.26
N VAL A 350 -6.11 -3.58 8.45
CA VAL A 350 -7.38 -4.12 8.95
C VAL A 350 -7.73 -3.59 10.34
N THR A 351 -6.75 -3.51 11.24
CA THR A 351 -6.96 -3.02 12.61
C THR A 351 -7.28 -1.53 12.63
N LEU A 352 -6.63 -0.73 11.79
CA LEU A 352 -6.89 0.71 11.64
C LEU A 352 -8.33 0.99 11.17
N ILE A 353 -8.82 0.31 10.13
CA ILE A 353 -10.22 0.42 9.68
C ILE A 353 -11.19 -0.07 10.76
N ASN A 354 -10.90 -1.17 11.44
CA ASN A 354 -11.78 -1.68 12.48
C ASN A 354 -11.92 -0.73 13.68
N TYR A 355 -10.88 0.03 14.04
CA TYR A 355 -11.02 1.09 15.03
C TYR A 355 -11.74 2.33 14.48
N LEU A 356 -11.53 2.72 13.21
CA LEU A 356 -12.20 3.86 12.56
C LEU A 356 -13.74 3.70 12.55
N TYR A 357 -14.19 2.51 12.17
CA TYR A 357 -15.61 2.14 12.10
C TYR A 357 -16.17 1.59 13.42
N LYS A 358 -15.39 1.65 14.52
CA LYS A 358 -15.75 1.13 15.85
C LYS A 358 -16.23 -0.34 15.81
N CYS A 359 -15.66 -1.12 14.90
CA CYS A 359 -16.07 -2.49 14.63
C CYS A 359 -15.95 -3.40 15.86
N TYR A 360 -14.96 -3.17 16.72
CA TYR A 360 -14.74 -3.93 17.94
C TYR A 360 -15.82 -3.71 19.01
N ASP A 361 -16.57 -2.59 18.96
CA ASP A 361 -17.67 -2.29 19.89
C ASP A 361 -18.81 -3.33 19.74
N ARG A 362 -18.97 -3.93 18.55
CA ARG A 362 -19.91 -5.05 18.29
C ARG A 362 -19.60 -6.28 19.15
N CYS A 363 -18.36 -6.43 19.60
CA CYS A 363 -17.90 -7.53 20.45
C CYS A 363 -17.54 -7.08 21.87
N SER A 364 -18.07 -5.94 22.32
CA SER A 364 -17.85 -5.37 23.66
C SER A 364 -18.23 -6.31 24.81
N THR A 365 -19.23 -7.17 24.62
CA THR A 365 -19.67 -8.19 25.59
C THR A 365 -18.88 -9.50 25.53
N SER A 366 -17.92 -9.66 24.61
CA SER A 366 -17.19 -10.92 24.45
C SER A 366 -16.08 -11.12 25.47
N SER A 367 -16.12 -12.26 26.16
CA SER A 367 -15.13 -12.71 27.13
C SER A 367 -13.81 -13.19 26.52
N ILE A 368 -13.70 -13.33 25.19
CA ILE A 368 -12.46 -13.81 24.58
C ILE A 368 -11.31 -12.82 24.78
N THR A 369 -10.15 -13.35 25.18
CA THR A 369 -8.90 -12.61 25.37
C THR A 369 -7.93 -13.01 24.26
N CYS A 370 -7.72 -12.12 23.29
CA CYS A 370 -6.86 -12.37 22.16
C CYS A 370 -5.37 -12.28 22.55
N GLN A 371 -4.61 -13.32 22.26
CA GLN A 371 -3.18 -13.42 22.49
C GLN A 371 -2.36 -12.78 21.36
N ASN A 372 -1.07 -12.60 21.58
CA ASN A 372 -0.08 -12.23 20.55
C ASN A 372 -0.44 -10.96 19.74
N GLY A 373 -1.18 -10.01 20.34
CA GLY A 373 -1.61 -8.77 19.69
C GLY A 373 -2.84 -8.88 18.78
N GLY A 374 -3.49 -10.05 18.73
CA GLY A 374 -4.76 -10.23 18.04
C GLY A 374 -5.88 -9.34 18.58
N GLN A 375 -6.94 -9.18 17.79
CA GLN A 375 -8.12 -8.36 18.12
C GLN A 375 -9.39 -9.19 17.97
N ARG A 376 -10.48 -8.85 18.67
CA ARG A 376 -11.75 -9.58 18.57
C ARG A 376 -12.30 -9.49 17.14
N ASN A 377 -12.71 -10.60 16.53
CA ASN A 377 -13.24 -10.58 15.17
C ASN A 377 -14.64 -9.94 15.13
N PRO A 378 -14.84 -8.79 14.46
CA PRO A 378 -16.12 -8.07 14.49
C PRO A 378 -17.22 -8.72 13.64
N ASN A 379 -16.89 -9.79 12.90
CA ASN A 379 -17.84 -10.64 12.19
C ASN A 379 -18.12 -11.97 12.95
N SER A 380 -17.36 -12.28 14.00
CA SER A 380 -17.57 -13.47 14.83
C SER A 380 -16.93 -13.28 16.22
N CYS A 381 -17.69 -12.72 17.16
CA CYS A 381 -17.16 -12.27 18.46
C CYS A 381 -16.61 -13.39 19.38
N SER A 382 -16.81 -14.66 19.03
CA SER A 382 -16.24 -15.83 19.72
C SER A 382 -14.84 -16.24 19.23
N VAL A 383 -14.27 -15.53 18.24
CA VAL A 383 -12.91 -15.72 17.77
C VAL A 383 -12.17 -14.39 17.59
N CYS A 384 -10.85 -14.45 17.50
CA CYS A 384 -9.97 -13.33 17.26
C CYS A 384 -9.51 -13.31 15.79
N GLN A 385 -9.22 -12.10 15.28
CA GLN A 385 -8.34 -11.90 14.14
C GLN A 385 -6.90 -11.87 14.64
N CYS A 386 -6.02 -12.59 13.95
CA CYS A 386 -4.64 -12.80 14.36
C CYS A 386 -3.67 -12.11 13.41
N PRO A 387 -2.54 -11.57 13.89
CA PRO A 387 -1.46 -11.15 13.02
C PRO A 387 -0.86 -12.34 12.28
N SER A 388 -0.31 -12.13 11.08
CA SER A 388 0.32 -13.21 10.31
C SER A 388 1.38 -13.96 11.15
N GLY A 389 1.31 -15.28 11.11
CA GLY A 389 2.07 -16.21 11.93
C GLY A 389 1.29 -16.82 13.12
N PHE A 390 0.12 -16.27 13.46
CA PHE A 390 -0.71 -16.68 14.60
C PHE A 390 -2.11 -17.16 14.17
N GLY A 391 -2.74 -18.01 14.99
CA GLY A 391 -4.03 -18.64 14.68
C GLY A 391 -4.65 -19.36 15.88
N GLY A 392 -5.65 -20.20 15.61
CA GLY A 392 -6.57 -20.68 16.65
C GLY A 392 -7.67 -19.65 16.94
N SER A 393 -8.60 -19.97 17.84
CA SER A 393 -9.72 -19.07 18.18
C SER A 393 -9.28 -17.78 18.88
N ASP A 394 -8.18 -17.82 19.65
CA ASP A 394 -7.69 -16.73 20.48
C ASP A 394 -6.30 -16.20 20.07
N CYS A 395 -5.76 -16.65 18.93
CA CYS A 395 -4.39 -16.36 18.48
C CYS A 395 -3.26 -16.96 19.35
N SER A 396 -3.55 -17.91 20.25
CA SER A 396 -2.53 -18.64 21.04
C SER A 396 -1.80 -19.75 20.28
N ALA A 397 -2.32 -20.15 19.11
CA ALA A 397 -1.76 -21.20 18.28
C ALA A 397 -1.01 -20.65 17.05
N ARG A 398 -0.25 -21.52 16.40
CA ARG A 398 0.45 -21.25 15.13
C ARG A 398 -0.56 -21.06 13.99
N GLU A 399 -0.34 -20.09 13.09
CA GLU A 399 -1.15 -20.01 11.85
C GLU A 399 -1.00 -21.33 11.06
N PRO A 400 -2.10 -22.00 10.70
CA PRO A 400 -2.05 -23.22 9.89
C PRO A 400 -1.54 -22.92 8.47
N SER A 401 -1.11 -23.95 7.74
CA SER A 401 -0.69 -23.80 6.35
C SER A 401 -1.86 -23.58 5.40
N SER A 402 -1.70 -22.69 4.42
CA SER A 402 -2.73 -22.37 3.42
C SER A 402 -2.22 -22.58 1.98
N ASN A 403 -3.11 -22.99 1.07
CA ASN A 403 -2.86 -23.13 -0.37
C ASN A 403 -1.61 -23.98 -0.72
N VAL A 404 -1.33 -25.03 0.06
CA VAL A 404 -0.22 -25.99 -0.15
C VAL A 404 -0.76 -27.39 -0.43
N ALA A 405 -0.01 -28.20 -1.17
CA ALA A 405 -0.38 -29.58 -1.50
C ALA A 405 -0.29 -30.55 -0.30
N THR A 406 0.39 -30.17 0.78
CA THR A 406 0.52 -30.97 2.01
C THR A 406 0.69 -30.04 3.21
N THR A 407 0.01 -30.35 4.33
CA THR A 407 0.06 -29.55 5.56
C THR A 407 1.49 -29.39 6.06
N CYS A 408 1.90 -28.15 6.32
CA CYS A 408 3.28 -27.80 6.63
C CYS A 408 3.43 -26.92 7.88
N GLY A 409 4.66 -26.80 8.36
CA GLY A 409 5.02 -26.03 9.54
C GLY A 409 4.97 -26.81 10.85
N SER A 410 5.75 -26.37 11.85
CA SER A 410 5.80 -27.01 13.17
C SER A 410 6.11 -26.02 14.30
N THR A 411 6.03 -26.47 15.56
CA THR A 411 6.72 -25.79 16.66
C THR A 411 8.02 -26.52 16.93
N LEU A 412 9.11 -25.78 17.06
CA LEU A 412 10.47 -26.25 17.27
C LEU A 412 11.02 -25.65 18.57
N THR A 413 11.86 -26.39 19.27
CA THR A 413 12.59 -25.89 20.44
C THR A 413 14.02 -25.53 20.06
N ALA A 414 14.47 -24.35 20.45
CA ALA A 414 15.85 -23.91 20.32
C ALA A 414 16.70 -24.38 21.51
N THR A 415 17.90 -24.85 21.24
CA THR A 415 18.92 -25.27 22.19
C THR A 415 20.11 -24.33 22.13
N SER A 416 21.07 -24.41 23.05
CA SER A 416 22.31 -23.61 23.00
C SER A 416 23.19 -23.89 21.77
N ASN A 417 22.98 -25.04 21.10
CA ASN A 417 23.67 -25.42 19.88
C ASN A 417 22.92 -24.87 18.65
N TRP A 418 23.66 -24.56 17.59
CA TRP A 418 23.05 -24.19 16.32
C TRP A 418 22.26 -25.35 15.71
N GLN A 419 21.07 -25.04 15.20
CA GLN A 419 20.12 -25.95 14.56
C GLN A 419 19.66 -25.32 13.25
N ASP A 420 19.49 -26.13 12.21
CA ASP A 420 18.97 -25.67 10.91
C ASP A 420 17.52 -26.09 10.71
N LEU A 421 16.67 -25.10 10.38
CA LEU A 421 15.37 -25.32 9.75
C LEU A 421 15.57 -25.20 8.23
N THR A 422 15.76 -26.34 7.56
CA THR A 422 15.79 -26.45 6.10
C THR A 422 14.45 -26.94 5.57
N VAL A 423 13.93 -26.27 4.54
CA VAL A 423 12.65 -26.57 3.90
C VAL A 423 12.84 -26.56 2.39
N THR A 424 12.36 -27.62 1.73
CA THR A 424 12.50 -27.85 0.29
C THR A 424 11.19 -28.38 -0.29
N LYS A 425 10.75 -27.85 -1.43
CA LYS A 425 9.55 -28.22 -2.22
C LYS A 425 8.25 -28.44 -1.43
N THR A 426 8.13 -27.72 -0.31
CA THR A 426 7.01 -27.81 0.64
C THR A 426 6.11 -26.57 0.58
N VAL A 427 6.71 -25.39 0.43
CA VAL A 427 6.00 -24.10 0.40
C VAL A 427 5.66 -23.77 -1.04
N GLY A 428 4.50 -24.24 -1.54
CA GLY A 428 4.08 -24.02 -2.93
C GLY A 428 3.22 -25.15 -3.51
N ASN A 429 2.97 -25.07 -4.82
CA ASN A 429 2.22 -26.07 -5.61
C ASN A 429 3.05 -26.69 -6.75
N GLY A 430 4.32 -26.28 -6.91
CA GLY A 430 5.21 -26.76 -7.97
C GLY A 430 4.82 -26.34 -9.40
N GLN A 431 4.03 -25.29 -9.58
CA GLN A 431 3.67 -24.75 -10.89
C GLN A 431 4.44 -23.47 -11.19
N TYR A 432 4.95 -23.33 -12.41
CA TYR A 432 5.67 -22.13 -12.88
C TYR A 432 4.68 -21.03 -13.34
N ALA A 433 3.67 -20.73 -12.51
CA ALA A 433 2.58 -19.79 -12.79
C ALA A 433 2.21 -18.96 -11.56
N GLU A 434 1.80 -17.70 -11.75
CA GLU A 434 1.41 -16.82 -10.64
C GLU A 434 0.02 -17.18 -10.08
N THR A 435 -0.13 -17.17 -8.76
CA THR A 435 -1.39 -17.40 -8.05
C THR A 435 -1.93 -16.11 -7.43
N GLN A 436 -3.26 -15.96 -7.34
CA GLN A 436 -3.88 -14.83 -6.63
C GLN A 436 -3.64 -14.90 -5.12
N ASN A 437 -3.67 -16.11 -4.55
CA ASN A 437 -3.46 -16.37 -3.12
C ASN A 437 -2.14 -17.10 -2.90
N ALA A 438 -1.36 -16.66 -1.93
CA ALA A 438 -0.08 -17.31 -1.60
C ALA A 438 -0.28 -18.68 -0.97
N SER A 439 0.58 -19.63 -1.35
CA SER A 439 0.91 -20.77 -0.49
C SER A 439 1.66 -20.25 0.74
N LYS A 440 1.31 -20.72 1.95
CA LYS A 440 1.98 -20.33 3.20
C LYS A 440 2.28 -21.54 4.09
N CYS A 441 3.45 -21.51 4.73
CA CYS A 441 3.85 -22.41 5.81
C CYS A 441 4.43 -21.60 6.98
N THR A 442 4.05 -21.93 8.21
CA THR A 442 4.50 -21.21 9.42
C THR A 442 5.24 -22.14 10.37
N TRP A 443 6.35 -21.67 10.95
CA TRP A 443 7.06 -22.33 12.03
C TRP A 443 7.19 -21.39 13.24
N TRP A 444 7.12 -21.98 14.42
CA TRP A 444 7.39 -21.29 15.69
C TRP A 444 8.65 -21.89 16.30
N ILE A 445 9.69 -21.09 16.48
CA ILE A 445 10.92 -21.48 17.16
C ILE A 445 10.87 -20.86 18.56
N LYS A 446 10.82 -21.71 19.59
CA LYS A 446 10.72 -21.32 21.00
C LYS A 446 12.05 -21.56 21.72
N ALA A 447 12.61 -20.52 22.31
CA ALA A 447 13.68 -20.65 23.29
C ALA A 447 13.13 -21.15 24.65
N PRO A 448 13.99 -21.67 25.55
CA PRO A 448 13.64 -21.87 26.95
C PRO A 448 13.21 -20.56 27.63
N ALA A 449 12.44 -20.63 28.71
CA ALA A 449 11.97 -19.44 29.43
C ALA A 449 13.14 -18.54 29.88
N GLY A 450 13.01 -17.23 29.66
CA GLY A 450 14.05 -16.24 29.94
C GLY A 450 15.16 -16.16 28.87
N GLN A 451 15.16 -17.03 27.85
CA GLN A 451 16.13 -17.01 26.75
C GLN A 451 15.53 -16.37 25.49
N LYS A 452 16.40 -16.00 24.55
CA LYS A 452 16.05 -15.44 23.24
C LYS A 452 16.51 -16.40 22.13
N VAL A 453 15.98 -16.24 20.92
CA VAL A 453 16.44 -16.97 19.75
C VAL A 453 17.43 -16.08 18.98
N GLU A 454 18.70 -16.50 18.90
CA GLU A 454 19.63 -15.96 17.89
C GLU A 454 19.42 -16.72 16.58
N PHE A 455 19.32 -16.03 15.45
CA PHE A 455 19.10 -16.65 14.14
C PHE A 455 19.66 -15.84 12.97
N TYR A 456 19.85 -16.52 11.83
CA TYR A 456 20.06 -15.91 10.52
C TYR A 456 19.52 -16.85 9.42
N LEU A 457 19.20 -16.31 8.25
CA LEU A 457 18.93 -17.15 7.06
C LEU A 457 20.23 -17.44 6.33
N GLN A 458 20.40 -18.68 5.85
CA GLN A 458 21.48 -19.04 4.93
C GLN A 458 21.08 -18.82 3.47
N ARG A 459 19.82 -19.13 3.13
CA ARG A 459 19.30 -19.11 1.75
C ARG A 459 17.77 -18.99 1.70
N VAL A 460 17.26 -18.40 0.63
CA VAL A 460 15.85 -18.39 0.20
C VAL A 460 15.82 -18.50 -1.33
N GLY A 461 14.98 -19.36 -1.90
CA GLY A 461 14.99 -19.58 -3.35
C GLY A 461 14.15 -20.79 -3.78
N TYR A 462 14.55 -21.47 -4.84
CA TYR A 462 14.01 -22.79 -5.22
C TYR A 462 14.99 -23.53 -6.16
N ASP A 463 14.88 -24.86 -6.25
CA ASP A 463 15.69 -25.71 -7.15
C ASP A 463 17.22 -25.53 -6.99
N GLY A 464 17.67 -25.10 -5.80
CA GLY A 464 19.08 -24.82 -5.50
C GLY A 464 19.60 -23.46 -5.98
N ALA A 465 18.75 -22.60 -6.56
CA ALA A 465 19.09 -21.23 -6.92
C ALA A 465 18.67 -20.25 -5.80
N ASP A 466 19.66 -19.62 -5.16
CA ASP A 466 19.50 -18.87 -3.91
C ASP A 466 19.19 -17.36 -4.10
N ASP A 467 19.05 -16.93 -5.36
CA ASP A 467 18.47 -15.64 -5.75
C ASP A 467 17.11 -15.79 -6.49
N ALA A 468 16.57 -17.00 -6.59
CA ALA A 468 15.40 -17.28 -7.45
C ALA A 468 14.10 -16.60 -6.98
N GLN A 469 14.02 -16.24 -5.69
CA GLN A 469 12.93 -15.43 -5.12
C GLN A 469 13.29 -13.92 -5.05
N CYS A 470 14.50 -13.52 -5.41
CA CYS A 470 14.99 -12.15 -5.30
C CYS A 470 14.42 -11.26 -6.42
N ALA A 471 13.40 -10.49 -6.05
CA ALA A 471 12.78 -9.44 -6.86
C ALA A 471 12.47 -8.23 -5.96
N GLU A 472 12.09 -7.10 -6.57
CA GLU A 472 11.54 -5.96 -5.84
C GLU A 472 10.33 -6.42 -4.98
N GLU A 473 10.22 -5.89 -3.76
CA GLU A 473 9.19 -6.25 -2.75
C GLU A 473 9.16 -7.73 -2.31
N CYS A 474 10.09 -8.56 -2.81
CA CYS A 474 10.03 -10.02 -2.80
C CYS A 474 8.70 -10.54 -3.39
N HIS A 475 8.31 -9.94 -4.53
CA HIS A 475 6.99 -10.08 -5.17
C HIS A 475 6.49 -11.52 -5.38
N TRP A 476 7.40 -12.48 -5.62
CA TRP A 476 7.08 -13.86 -5.97
C TRP A 476 6.99 -14.81 -4.76
N GLY A 477 7.61 -14.46 -3.64
CA GLY A 477 7.80 -15.37 -2.51
C GLY A 477 8.96 -14.97 -1.61
N GLY A 478 9.12 -15.69 -0.50
CA GLY A 478 10.16 -15.45 0.47
C GLY A 478 9.82 -15.94 1.87
N VAL A 479 10.60 -15.47 2.85
CA VAL A 479 10.42 -15.81 4.27
C VAL A 479 10.19 -14.53 5.06
N ASP A 480 9.03 -14.44 5.70
CA ASP A 480 8.65 -13.39 6.64
C ASP A 480 9.01 -13.83 8.07
N VAL A 481 9.75 -13.01 8.82
CA VAL A 481 10.19 -13.35 10.19
C VAL A 481 9.76 -12.28 11.20
N LYS A 482 9.09 -12.70 12.29
CA LYS A 482 8.66 -11.82 13.40
C LYS A 482 9.39 -12.19 14.70
N TRP A 483 10.36 -11.34 15.08
CA TRP A 483 11.14 -11.48 16.31
C TRP A 483 10.90 -10.36 17.34
N ASP A 484 10.30 -9.24 16.91
CA ASP A 484 9.92 -8.13 17.79
C ASP A 484 8.84 -8.54 18.81
N SER A 485 8.75 -7.82 19.93
CA SER A 485 7.78 -8.12 21.00
C SER A 485 6.34 -7.77 20.60
N ASP A 486 6.15 -6.69 19.85
CA ASP A 486 4.88 -6.39 19.20
C ASP A 486 4.75 -7.20 17.91
N LYS A 487 3.85 -8.17 17.90
CA LYS A 487 3.62 -9.08 16.77
C LYS A 487 2.60 -8.54 15.74
N LYS A 488 1.99 -7.37 15.98
CA LYS A 488 0.92 -6.81 15.13
C LYS A 488 1.40 -6.35 13.74
N PRO A 489 2.53 -5.60 13.59
CA PRO A 489 3.06 -5.27 12.28
C PRO A 489 3.50 -6.53 11.52
N GLU A 490 3.67 -6.41 10.20
CA GLU A 490 4.25 -7.49 9.43
C GLU A 490 5.74 -7.72 9.66
N GLY A 491 6.19 -8.93 9.33
CA GLY A 491 7.56 -9.37 9.59
C GLY A 491 8.59 -8.72 8.67
N TYR A 492 9.86 -8.82 9.06
CA TYR A 492 10.94 -8.49 8.15
C TYR A 492 11.03 -9.61 7.10
N ARG A 493 11.11 -9.25 5.82
CA ARG A 493 11.01 -10.19 4.71
C ARG A 493 12.35 -10.47 4.07
N PHE A 494 12.61 -11.73 3.77
CA PHE A 494 13.86 -12.23 3.20
C PHE A 494 13.60 -12.96 1.88
N CYS A 495 14.29 -12.56 0.81
CA CYS A 495 14.27 -13.23 -0.49
C CYS A 495 15.56 -13.05 -1.33
N CYS A 496 16.49 -12.20 -0.90
CA CYS A 496 17.69 -11.84 -1.67
C CYS A 496 19.00 -12.23 -0.96
N PRO A 497 20.01 -12.76 -1.69
CA PRO A 497 21.31 -13.18 -1.15
C PRO A 497 21.97 -12.23 -0.16
N ASP A 498 21.88 -10.93 -0.42
CA ASP A 498 22.55 -9.93 0.39
C ASP A 498 22.02 -9.85 1.82
N GLN A 499 20.80 -10.35 2.10
CA GLN A 499 20.19 -10.37 3.44
C GLN A 499 20.63 -11.59 4.30
N TYR A 500 21.36 -12.55 3.72
CA TYR A 500 21.69 -13.80 4.37
C TYR A 500 22.87 -13.64 5.34
N TYR A 501 22.97 -14.52 6.34
CA TYR A 501 23.98 -14.52 7.41
C TYR A 501 23.97 -13.30 8.36
N TRP A 502 22.96 -12.43 8.28
CA TRP A 502 22.79 -11.27 9.17
C TRP A 502 22.20 -11.69 10.52
N SER A 503 23.04 -12.07 11.50
CA SER A 503 22.57 -12.54 12.82
C SER A 503 21.69 -11.51 13.54
N GLN A 504 20.49 -11.93 13.92
CA GLN A 504 19.54 -11.21 14.78
C GLN A 504 19.32 -12.00 16.07
N VAL A 505 18.88 -11.31 17.13
CA VAL A 505 18.39 -11.93 18.37
C VAL A 505 16.96 -11.46 18.61
N SER A 506 16.05 -12.37 18.95
CA SER A 506 14.65 -12.03 19.22
C SER A 506 14.46 -11.24 20.52
N ASN A 507 13.39 -10.44 20.58
CA ASN A 507 13.11 -9.61 21.75
C ASN A 507 12.40 -10.40 22.87
N ASN A 508 11.91 -11.62 22.56
CA ASN A 508 11.31 -12.58 23.49
C ASN A 508 11.56 -14.03 23.03
N GLU A 509 11.08 -15.00 23.80
CA GLU A 509 11.27 -16.45 23.61
C GLU A 509 10.77 -16.98 22.26
N LEU A 510 9.88 -16.27 21.56
CA LEU A 510 9.20 -16.74 20.36
C LEU A 510 9.66 -16.01 19.09
N LEU A 511 10.41 -16.72 18.26
CA LEU A 511 10.66 -16.39 16.87
C LEU A 511 9.59 -17.05 15.99
N VAL A 512 8.91 -16.26 15.15
CA VAL A 512 7.95 -16.77 14.16
C VAL A 512 8.53 -16.64 12.77
N VAL A 513 8.48 -17.72 12.00
CA VAL A 513 9.00 -17.82 10.63
C VAL A 513 7.86 -18.25 9.72
N GLN A 514 7.49 -17.45 8.72
CA GLN A 514 6.45 -17.77 7.74
C GLN A 514 7.04 -17.70 6.33
N ALA A 515 7.18 -18.85 5.68
CA ALA A 515 7.53 -18.90 4.27
C ALA A 515 6.27 -18.81 3.41
N PHE A 516 6.34 -18.07 2.31
CA PHE A 516 5.22 -17.88 1.39
C PHE A 516 5.69 -17.85 -0.07
N THR A 517 4.79 -18.18 -1.01
CA THR A 517 5.02 -18.05 -2.47
C THR A 517 3.71 -17.75 -3.18
N TYR A 518 3.79 -16.89 -4.19
CA TYR A 518 2.74 -16.59 -5.18
C TYR A 518 3.06 -17.21 -6.56
N TYR A 519 4.10 -18.03 -6.66
CA TYR A 519 4.59 -18.59 -7.92
C TYR A 519 4.91 -20.09 -7.76
N TYR A 520 6.18 -20.48 -7.91
CA TYR A 520 6.67 -21.86 -7.77
C TYR A 520 6.84 -22.24 -6.27
N TYR A 521 7.97 -22.80 -5.86
CA TYR A 521 8.27 -23.07 -4.45
C TYR A 521 9.03 -21.93 -3.76
N THR A 522 8.95 -21.86 -2.43
CA THR A 522 9.97 -21.22 -1.60
C THR A 522 10.68 -22.27 -0.75
N ASP A 523 11.90 -22.58 -1.14
CA ASP A 523 12.88 -23.34 -0.37
C ASP A 523 13.71 -22.38 0.48
N PHE A 524 14.04 -22.73 1.71
CA PHE A 524 14.91 -21.90 2.56
C PHE A 524 15.69 -22.73 3.59
N THR A 525 16.75 -22.12 4.13
CA THR A 525 17.42 -22.61 5.34
C THR A 525 17.60 -21.46 6.32
N LEU A 526 17.10 -21.61 7.54
CA LEU A 526 17.25 -20.68 8.65
C LEU A 526 17.97 -21.38 9.81
N THR A 527 19.11 -20.84 10.21
CA THR A 527 19.92 -21.34 11.31
C THR A 527 19.57 -20.59 12.59
N TYR A 528 19.36 -21.31 13.68
CA TYR A 528 18.91 -20.74 14.95
C TYR A 528 19.52 -21.44 16.18
N ARG A 529 19.57 -20.72 17.31
CA ARG A 529 19.88 -21.27 18.64
C ARG A 529 19.24 -20.43 19.74
N ALA A 530 19.15 -20.97 20.94
CA ALA A 530 18.80 -20.24 22.14
C ALA A 530 20.03 -19.54 22.73
N VAL A 531 19.86 -18.31 23.21
CA VAL A 531 20.88 -17.50 23.87
C VAL A 531 20.32 -16.87 25.15
N LEU A 532 21.21 -16.62 26.12
CA LEU A 532 20.87 -15.89 27.35
C LEU A 532 20.50 -14.42 27.03
N GLN A 533 19.85 -13.77 28.00
CA GLN A 533 19.13 -12.52 27.82
C GLN A 533 20.01 -11.28 27.63
#